data_AF-A0AAN6MH27-F1
#
_entry.id   AF-A0AAN6MH27-F1
#
_cell.length_a   1.000
_cell.length_b   1.000
_cell.length_c   1.000
_cell.angle_alpha   90.00
_cell.angle_beta   90.00
_cell.angle_gamma   90.00
#
_symmetry.space_group_name_H-M   'P 1'
#
loop_
_entity.id
_entity.type
_entity.pdbx_description
1 polymer ?
#
loop_
_entity_poly.entity_id
_entity_poly.type
_entity_poly.pdbx_seq_one_letter_code
_entity_poly.pdbx_strand_id
1 'polypeptide(L)'
;MWGPGAPACIISFICHVPSGMMGINTLTAYLNAQELGDIYDFLPHGKEFMVGLAILGHAGTFTFAWNFLQFGGAPFCRGYLLTFVGVVDFALAVILTVGTAMAGMFLPGTLSGCNTASNWNNATDGRNFFVAANATGHFGDPMETTPTSICRSMMTAWIMTIVVITFYYICGIVTVKRALQSDFGTYKSFGDPPQYDIDSLPWLFAPVRVAVKLSVFVCRIVYASFYLPFRFISKYLARDRNPSLPKAPGKWKGAPQAGLADKPSLPPSSTRLPMELVLMITSDLHCVDLFNLTRSSRHLQSIFFSEQNPAKETIKDLTICNSSNSTRHCKVCNIPICSGCAFNAHVPPSTALRHRTGCRPSCTRCFFKTCITVPTPTSPGDHWNPNATRSNHYSSSRRARPSPISWTSPFSRRGCALRDVETHAEGESQRVYEEVCRNCASLPEGEMRCARDEHHVREMRRRRGERLACWRCRTVLEGDRVRWWVDPETGRECRWEGHPDWVEGK
;
A
#
# COMPACT_ATOMS: atom_id res chain seq x y z
N MET A 1 -26.37 6.75 -3.12
CA MET A 1 -25.99 5.71 -2.14
C MET A 1 -24.90 6.29 -1.25
N TRP A 2 -25.07 6.24 0.08
CA TRP A 2 -24.07 6.77 1.00
C TRP A 2 -22.82 5.88 1.00
N GLY A 3 -21.62 6.48 1.08
CA GLY A 3 -20.35 5.75 1.08
C GLY A 3 -20.14 4.90 2.35
N PRO A 4 -19.04 4.13 2.44
CA PRO A 4 -18.73 3.33 3.63
C PRO A 4 -18.60 4.16 4.92
N GLY A 5 -18.32 5.47 4.80
CA GLY A 5 -18.28 6.44 5.90
C GLY A 5 -19.65 6.95 6.39
N ALA A 6 -20.78 6.44 5.87
CA ALA A 6 -22.10 6.91 6.28
C ALA A 6 -22.35 6.80 7.80
N PRO A 7 -22.02 5.69 8.48
CA PRO A 7 -22.29 5.62 9.92
C PRO A 7 -21.45 6.56 10.75
N ALA A 8 -20.22 6.87 10.32
CA ALA A 8 -19.41 7.88 10.98
C ALA A 8 -20.16 9.23 10.94
N CYS A 9 -20.63 9.66 9.76
CA CYS A 9 -21.41 10.88 9.60
C CYS A 9 -22.67 10.92 10.49
N ILE A 10 -23.43 9.80 10.59
CA ILE A 10 -24.62 9.72 11.45
C ILE A 10 -24.25 9.86 12.93
N ILE A 11 -23.22 9.16 13.39
CA ILE A 11 -22.79 9.21 14.80
C ILE A 11 -22.24 10.61 15.13
N SER A 12 -21.42 11.20 14.26
CA SER A 12 -20.91 12.56 14.43
C SER A 12 -22.04 13.58 14.52
N PHE A 13 -23.11 13.41 13.75
CA PHE A 13 -24.30 14.26 13.83
C PHE A 13 -25.02 14.13 15.17
N ILE A 14 -25.25 12.90 15.64
CA ILE A 14 -25.87 12.63 16.95
C ILE A 14 -25.01 13.21 18.10
N CYS A 15 -23.68 13.10 17.99
CA CYS A 15 -22.75 13.58 19.00
C CYS A 15 -22.45 15.09 18.90
N HIS A 16 -22.90 15.78 17.85
CA HIS A 16 -22.54 17.18 17.61
C HIS A 16 -23.02 18.10 18.75
N VAL A 17 -24.31 18.03 19.10
CA VAL A 17 -24.87 18.87 20.17
C VAL A 17 -24.31 18.49 21.54
N PRO A 18 -24.28 17.20 21.96
CA PRO A 18 -23.69 16.81 23.24
C PRO A 18 -22.21 17.20 23.37
N SER A 19 -21.40 17.02 22.33
CA SER A 19 -19.97 17.40 22.36
C SER A 19 -19.76 18.91 22.48
N GLY A 20 -20.60 19.71 21.81
CA GLY A 20 -20.56 21.17 21.92
C GLY A 20 -20.93 21.64 23.32
N MET A 21 -22.06 21.15 23.86
CA MET A 21 -22.49 21.47 25.23
C MET A 21 -21.44 21.06 26.26
N MET A 22 -20.93 19.83 26.16
CA MET A 22 -19.90 19.30 27.03
C MET A 22 -18.61 20.14 26.96
N GLY A 23 -18.09 20.41 25.76
CA GLY A 23 -16.84 21.13 25.57
C GLY A 23 -16.91 22.56 26.11
N ILE A 24 -17.97 23.29 25.77
CA ILE A 24 -18.16 24.67 26.24
C ILE A 24 -18.36 24.69 27.76
N ASN A 25 -19.25 23.87 28.31
CA ASN A 25 -19.54 23.88 29.74
C ASN A 25 -18.32 23.49 30.58
N THR A 26 -17.55 22.49 30.15
CA THR A 26 -16.32 22.08 30.86
C THR A 26 -15.20 23.10 30.73
N LEU A 27 -15.07 23.77 29.58
CA LEU A 27 -14.10 24.85 29.39
C LEU A 27 -14.44 26.07 30.25
N THR A 28 -15.71 26.49 30.30
CA THR A 28 -16.16 27.55 31.20
C THR A 28 -15.94 27.16 32.65
N ALA A 29 -16.28 25.93 33.04
CA ALA A 29 -16.03 25.44 34.39
C ALA A 29 -14.54 25.44 34.74
N TYR A 30 -13.65 25.07 33.82
CA TYR A 30 -12.20 25.12 33.99
C TYR A 30 -11.70 26.56 34.20
N LEU A 31 -12.12 27.50 33.36
CA LEU A 31 -11.70 28.90 33.46
C LEU A 31 -12.15 29.52 34.79
N ASN A 32 -13.41 29.31 35.17
CA ASN A 32 -13.94 29.78 36.45
C ASN A 32 -13.27 29.09 37.66
N ALA A 33 -12.97 27.80 37.53
CA ALA A 33 -12.26 27.05 38.55
C ALA A 33 -10.84 27.63 38.75
N GLN A 34 -10.18 28.06 37.68
CA GLN A 34 -8.83 28.64 37.76
C GLN A 34 -8.76 29.89 38.68
N GLU A 35 -9.86 30.62 38.81
CA GLU A 35 -9.95 31.82 39.66
C GLU A 35 -10.05 31.51 41.16
N LEU A 36 -10.40 30.27 41.54
CA LEU A 36 -10.47 29.85 42.94
C LEU A 36 -9.09 29.66 43.59
N GLY A 37 -8.00 29.82 42.83
CA GLY A 37 -6.64 29.94 43.35
C GLY A 37 -6.11 28.66 43.99
N ASP A 38 -5.62 28.78 45.22
CA ASP A 38 -4.87 27.74 45.95
C ASP A 38 -5.75 26.62 46.55
N ILE A 39 -7.08 26.70 46.42
CA ILE A 39 -7.99 25.71 47.02
C ILE A 39 -7.67 24.27 46.56
N TYR A 40 -7.15 24.10 45.34
CA TYR A 40 -6.82 22.80 44.75
C TYR A 40 -5.61 22.11 45.38
N ASP A 41 -4.74 22.84 46.07
CA ASP A 41 -3.63 22.25 46.82
C ASP A 41 -4.11 21.51 48.08
N PHE A 42 -5.28 21.87 48.60
CA PHE A 42 -5.86 21.33 49.83
C PHE A 42 -7.03 20.36 49.58
N LEU A 43 -7.58 20.34 48.36
CA LEU A 43 -8.65 19.41 47.97
C LEU A 43 -8.09 18.01 47.65
N PRO A 44 -8.73 16.92 48.11
CA PRO A 44 -8.36 15.58 47.71
C PRO A 44 -8.52 15.43 46.18
N HIS A 45 -7.42 15.10 45.49
CA HIS A 45 -7.35 15.05 44.03
C HIS A 45 -7.63 16.38 43.30
N GLY A 46 -7.45 17.53 43.97
CA GLY A 46 -7.77 18.85 43.41
C GLY A 46 -6.96 19.18 42.14
N LYS A 47 -5.68 18.79 42.10
CA LYS A 47 -4.80 19.01 40.93
C LYS A 47 -5.24 18.17 39.74
N GLU A 48 -5.52 16.89 39.97
CA GLU A 48 -5.97 15.98 38.93
C GLU A 48 -7.34 16.39 38.40
N PHE A 49 -8.23 16.87 39.28
CA PHE A 49 -9.51 17.44 38.88
C PHE A 49 -9.34 18.63 37.92
N MET A 50 -8.46 19.58 38.25
CA MET A 50 -8.17 20.73 37.39
C MET A 50 -7.59 20.32 36.04
N VAL A 51 -6.63 19.39 36.02
CA VAL A 51 -6.07 18.84 34.77
C VAL A 51 -7.15 18.12 33.97
N GLY A 52 -8.03 17.35 34.62
CA GLY A 52 -9.16 16.68 34.00
C GLY A 52 -10.12 17.67 33.31
N LEU A 53 -10.50 18.75 34.01
CA LEU A 53 -11.34 19.81 33.45
C LEU A 53 -10.68 20.51 32.25
N ALA A 54 -9.38 20.80 32.33
CA ALA A 54 -8.64 21.39 31.22
C ALA A 54 -8.65 20.48 29.97
N ILE A 55 -8.37 19.19 30.15
CA ILE A 55 -8.41 18.19 29.08
C ILE A 55 -9.81 18.13 28.48
N LEU A 56 -10.85 18.01 29.30
CA LEU A 56 -12.24 17.92 28.83
C LEU A 56 -12.70 19.17 28.09
N GLY A 57 -12.36 20.37 28.58
CA GLY A 57 -12.70 21.62 27.91
C GLY A 57 -12.06 21.73 26.53
N HIS A 58 -10.74 21.56 26.45
CA HIS A 58 -10.01 21.69 25.19
C HIS A 58 -10.30 20.56 24.21
N ALA A 59 -10.21 19.30 24.66
CA ALA A 59 -10.48 18.14 23.80
C ALA A 59 -11.95 18.09 23.40
N GLY A 60 -12.88 18.45 24.28
CA GLY A 60 -14.31 18.53 23.98
C GLY A 60 -14.63 19.58 22.92
N THR A 61 -14.04 20.77 23.03
CA THR A 61 -14.21 21.84 22.04
C THR A 61 -13.60 21.45 20.68
N PHE A 62 -12.44 20.81 20.68
CA PHE A 62 -11.86 20.25 19.46
C PHE A 62 -12.75 19.14 18.86
N THR A 63 -13.30 18.27 19.70
CA THR A 63 -14.22 17.20 19.29
C THR A 63 -15.48 17.76 18.62
N PHE A 64 -16.02 18.87 19.14
CA PHE A 64 -17.13 19.59 18.53
C PHE A 64 -16.78 20.11 17.12
N ALA A 65 -15.63 20.76 16.96
CA ALA A 65 -15.15 21.23 15.66
C ALA A 65 -14.88 20.07 14.69
N TRP A 66 -14.30 18.96 15.20
CA TRP A 66 -14.04 17.75 14.43
C TRP A 66 -15.32 17.09 13.92
N ASN A 67 -16.39 17.04 14.74
CA ASN A 67 -17.70 16.56 14.31
C ASN A 67 -18.25 17.33 13.10
N PHE A 68 -18.05 18.64 13.07
CA PHE A 68 -18.46 19.47 11.94
C PHE A 68 -17.69 19.11 10.65
N LEU A 69 -16.37 18.90 10.77
CA LEU A 69 -15.54 18.46 9.64
C LEU A 69 -15.93 17.06 9.15
N GLN A 70 -16.21 16.14 10.05
CA GLN A 70 -16.64 14.78 9.71
C GLN A 70 -18.01 14.75 9.04
N PHE A 71 -18.96 15.57 9.51
CA PHE A 71 -20.28 15.64 8.93
C PHE A 71 -20.20 15.99 7.43
N GLY A 72 -19.35 16.96 7.07
CA GLY A 72 -19.11 17.33 5.68
C GLY A 72 -18.21 16.38 4.90
N GLY A 73 -17.16 15.84 5.51
CA GLY A 73 -16.09 15.11 4.82
C GLY A 73 -16.23 13.59 4.80
N ALA A 74 -16.70 12.98 5.89
CA ALA A 74 -16.69 11.53 6.09
C ALA A 74 -17.49 10.73 5.04
N PRO A 75 -18.65 11.21 4.51
CA PRO A 75 -19.36 10.52 3.44
C PRO A 75 -18.53 10.29 2.17
N PHE A 76 -17.51 11.13 1.94
CA PHE A 76 -16.65 11.10 0.77
C PHE A 76 -15.34 10.30 1.00
N CYS A 77 -15.00 10.01 2.25
CA CYS A 77 -13.80 9.26 2.63
C CYS A 77 -13.95 7.77 2.30
N ARG A 78 -12.87 7.17 1.77
CA ARG A 78 -12.75 5.72 1.50
C ARG A 78 -11.34 5.24 1.84
N GLY A 79 -11.20 3.94 2.06
CA GLY A 79 -9.93 3.28 2.34
C GLY A 79 -9.14 3.93 3.48
N TYR A 80 -7.87 4.25 3.25
CA TYR A 80 -6.99 4.88 4.24
C TYR A 80 -7.50 6.21 4.81
N LEU A 81 -8.19 7.05 4.04
CA LEU A 81 -8.78 8.29 4.58
C LEU A 81 -9.86 7.96 5.61
N LEU A 82 -10.68 6.95 5.33
CA LEU A 82 -11.68 6.47 6.27
C LEU A 82 -11.01 5.85 7.51
N THR A 83 -9.91 5.10 7.32
CA THR A 83 -9.11 4.58 8.44
C THR A 83 -8.58 5.71 9.31
N PHE A 84 -8.01 6.76 8.70
CA PHE A 84 -7.49 7.93 9.41
C PHE A 84 -8.59 8.62 10.22
N VAL A 85 -9.76 8.86 9.63
CA VAL A 85 -10.93 9.42 10.32
C VAL A 85 -11.28 8.58 11.56
N GLY A 86 -11.36 7.25 11.41
CA GLY A 86 -11.64 6.36 12.53
C GLY A 86 -10.55 6.32 13.60
N VAL A 87 -9.27 6.49 13.23
CA VAL A 87 -8.15 6.59 14.19
C VAL A 87 -8.21 7.89 14.98
N VAL A 88 -8.54 9.02 14.33
CA VAL A 88 -8.73 10.30 15.03
C VAL A 88 -9.87 10.19 16.04
N ASP A 89 -11.00 9.58 15.67
CA ASP A 89 -12.13 9.36 16.59
C ASP A 89 -11.72 8.51 17.80
N PHE A 90 -10.97 7.44 17.57
CA PHE A 90 -10.46 6.60 18.64
C PHE A 90 -9.50 7.36 19.56
N ALA A 91 -8.59 8.16 19.01
CA ALA A 91 -7.65 8.97 19.79
C ALA A 91 -8.39 10.01 20.65
N LEU A 92 -9.41 10.68 20.11
CA LEU A 92 -10.25 11.61 20.87
C LEU A 92 -11.00 10.91 21.99
N ALA A 93 -11.54 9.70 21.75
CA ALA A 93 -12.19 8.90 22.78
C ALA A 93 -11.24 8.60 23.94
N VAL A 94 -9.99 8.24 23.65
CA VAL A 94 -8.96 7.96 24.66
C VAL A 94 -8.61 9.20 25.46
N ILE A 95 -8.37 10.35 24.80
CA ILE A 95 -8.06 11.61 25.48
C ILE A 95 -9.20 12.03 26.40
N LEU A 96 -10.44 11.98 25.91
CA LEU A 96 -11.63 12.29 26.72
C LEU A 96 -11.77 11.31 27.88
N THR A 97 -11.50 10.01 27.69
CA THR A 97 -11.52 9.00 28.76
C THR A 97 -10.57 9.37 29.90
N VAL A 98 -9.34 9.79 29.58
CA VAL A 98 -8.36 10.24 30.58
C VAL A 98 -8.88 11.46 31.34
N GLY A 99 -9.38 12.48 30.63
CA GLY A 99 -9.96 13.68 31.26
C GLY A 99 -11.15 13.36 32.16
N THR A 100 -12.06 12.49 31.71
CA THR A 100 -13.24 12.04 32.47
C THR A 100 -12.85 11.25 33.72
N ALA A 101 -11.84 10.37 33.62
CA ALA A 101 -11.34 9.61 34.76
C ALA A 101 -10.74 10.54 35.82
N MET A 102 -9.92 11.51 35.40
CA MET A 102 -9.30 12.48 36.31
C MET A 102 -10.34 13.39 36.99
N ALA A 103 -11.29 13.93 36.23
CA ALA A 103 -12.38 14.73 36.79
C ALA A 103 -13.29 13.90 37.72
N GLY A 104 -13.49 12.62 37.39
CA GLY A 104 -14.32 11.69 38.16
C GLY A 104 -13.78 11.34 39.55
N MET A 105 -12.47 11.57 39.81
CA MET A 105 -11.89 11.30 41.14
C MET A 105 -12.39 12.28 42.22
N PHE A 106 -12.80 13.48 41.83
CA PHE A 106 -13.32 14.49 42.76
C PHE A 106 -14.85 14.51 42.81
N LEU A 107 -15.51 14.27 41.67
CA LEU A 107 -16.96 14.37 41.52
C LEU A 107 -17.73 13.23 42.21
N PRO A 108 -18.98 13.44 42.67
CA PRO A 108 -19.77 12.44 43.39
C PRO A 108 -20.20 11.20 42.61
N GLY A 109 -19.90 11.11 41.31
CA GLY A 109 -20.25 9.99 40.44
C GLY A 109 -21.75 9.85 40.14
N THR A 110 -22.64 10.46 40.93
CA THR A 110 -24.10 10.45 40.76
C THR A 110 -24.71 11.83 40.97
N LEU A 111 -25.82 12.13 40.27
CA LEU A 111 -26.54 13.41 40.43
C LEU A 111 -27.16 13.58 41.82
N SER A 112 -27.54 12.48 42.48
CA SER A 112 -28.08 12.50 43.85
C SER A 112 -27.01 12.88 44.88
N GLY A 113 -25.74 12.51 44.66
CA GLY A 113 -24.62 12.91 45.50
C GLY A 113 -24.41 14.44 45.56
N CYS A 114 -24.91 15.18 44.57
CA CYS A 114 -24.87 16.65 44.61
C CYS A 114 -25.83 17.28 45.64
N ASN A 115 -26.77 16.53 46.22
CA ASN A 115 -27.64 17.07 47.28
C ASN A 115 -26.86 17.48 48.53
N THR A 116 -25.66 16.93 48.72
CA THR A 116 -24.73 17.26 49.81
C THR A 116 -23.51 18.04 49.31
N ALA A 117 -23.63 18.77 48.19
CA ALA A 117 -22.50 19.48 47.56
C ALA A 117 -21.78 20.45 48.52
N SER A 118 -22.50 21.08 49.44
CA SER A 118 -21.92 21.99 50.44
C SER A 118 -20.93 21.33 51.41
N ASN A 119 -21.01 20.01 51.58
CA ASN A 119 -20.13 19.22 52.46
C ASN A 119 -19.36 18.14 51.68
N TRP A 120 -19.34 18.23 50.35
CA TRP A 120 -18.71 17.23 49.50
C TRP A 120 -17.19 17.41 49.42
N ASN A 121 -16.42 16.39 49.80
CA ASN A 121 -14.95 16.36 49.70
C ASN A 121 -14.28 17.68 50.16
N ASN A 122 -14.61 18.11 51.38
CA ASN A 122 -14.03 19.32 51.96
C ASN A 122 -12.51 19.25 51.97
N ALA A 123 -11.87 20.38 51.67
CA ALA A 123 -10.43 20.54 51.73
C ALA A 123 -9.93 20.42 53.17
N THR A 124 -8.64 20.12 53.33
CA THR A 124 -8.01 19.98 54.66
C THR A 124 -8.03 21.26 55.49
N ASP A 125 -8.21 22.42 54.84
CA ASP A 125 -8.36 23.73 55.47
C ASP A 125 -9.82 24.09 55.81
N GLY A 126 -10.76 23.17 55.55
CA GLY A 126 -12.20 23.36 55.80
C GLY A 126 -12.95 24.05 54.67
N ARG A 127 -12.30 24.52 53.60
CA ARG A 127 -12.99 25.10 52.44
C ARG A 127 -13.69 24.01 51.61
N ASN A 128 -14.81 24.36 50.98
CA ASN A 128 -15.53 23.49 50.06
C ASN A 128 -15.52 24.11 48.66
N PHE A 129 -15.16 23.32 47.64
CA PHE A 129 -15.09 23.78 46.24
C PHE A 129 -16.40 24.40 45.76
N PHE A 130 -17.53 23.73 45.96
CA PHE A 130 -18.83 24.19 45.45
C PHE A 130 -19.33 25.43 46.20
N VAL A 131 -19.02 25.56 47.49
CA VAL A 131 -19.33 26.77 48.27
C VAL A 131 -18.47 27.94 47.80
N ALA A 132 -17.17 27.72 47.59
CA ALA A 132 -16.26 28.74 47.08
C ALA A 132 -16.63 29.18 45.65
N ALA A 133 -16.95 28.24 44.77
CA ALA A 133 -17.44 28.49 43.42
C ALA A 133 -18.75 29.28 43.40
N ASN A 134 -19.66 29.03 44.35
CA ASN A 134 -20.89 29.79 44.48
C ASN A 134 -20.63 31.24 44.91
N ALA A 135 -19.64 31.46 45.77
CA ALA A 135 -19.31 32.78 46.30
C ALA A 135 -18.70 33.72 45.25
N THR A 136 -18.08 33.19 44.19
CA THR A 136 -17.49 34.03 43.13
C THR A 136 -18.52 34.59 42.15
N GLY A 137 -19.70 33.95 42.02
CA GLY A 137 -20.73 34.36 41.05
C GLY A 137 -20.36 34.13 39.57
N HIS A 138 -19.25 33.44 39.28
CA HIS A 138 -18.84 33.17 37.89
C HIS A 138 -19.53 31.95 37.25
N PHE A 139 -20.14 31.08 38.07
CA PHE A 139 -20.81 29.86 37.60
C PHE A 139 -22.31 30.05 37.25
N GLY A 140 -22.81 31.28 37.28
CA GLY A 140 -24.18 31.66 36.94
C GLY A 140 -24.66 32.87 37.75
N ASP A 141 -25.95 33.20 37.70
CA ASP A 141 -26.49 34.30 38.51
C ASP A 141 -26.32 33.98 40.01
N PRO A 142 -25.61 34.82 40.79
CA PRO A 142 -25.34 34.57 42.20
C PRO A 142 -26.61 34.46 43.06
N MET A 143 -27.76 34.99 42.62
CA MET A 143 -29.03 34.86 43.36
C MET A 143 -29.75 33.53 43.11
N GLU A 144 -29.50 32.86 41.99
CA GLU A 144 -30.17 31.60 41.63
C GLU A 144 -29.25 30.38 41.77
N THR A 145 -27.95 30.59 41.78
CA THR A 145 -26.97 29.50 41.90
C THR A 145 -26.79 29.06 43.34
N THR A 146 -26.84 27.74 43.52
CA THR A 146 -26.56 27.07 44.79
C THR A 146 -25.38 26.10 44.58
N PRO A 147 -24.62 25.75 45.62
CA PRO A 147 -23.57 24.72 45.51
C PRO A 147 -24.07 23.42 44.84
N THR A 148 -25.33 23.07 45.14
CA THR A 148 -26.03 21.92 44.54
C THR A 148 -26.24 22.08 43.04
N SER A 149 -26.64 23.26 42.54
CA SER A 149 -26.85 23.47 41.10
C SER A 149 -25.53 23.47 40.32
N ILE A 150 -24.46 24.06 40.89
CA ILE A 150 -23.10 24.00 40.30
C ILE A 150 -22.63 22.55 40.19
N CYS A 151 -22.74 21.78 41.27
CA CYS A 151 -22.40 20.35 41.27
C CYS A 151 -23.21 19.59 40.21
N ARG A 152 -24.52 19.78 40.13
CA ARG A 152 -25.38 19.11 39.14
C ARG A 152 -25.02 19.48 37.71
N SER A 153 -24.67 20.73 37.45
CA SER A 153 -24.22 21.19 36.12
C SER A 153 -22.94 20.46 35.71
N MET A 154 -21.93 20.43 36.58
CA MET A 154 -20.67 19.73 36.33
C MET A 154 -20.87 18.22 36.16
N MET A 155 -21.68 17.60 37.02
CA MET A 155 -22.04 16.19 36.91
C MET A 155 -22.79 15.87 35.61
N THR A 156 -23.69 16.75 35.16
CA THR A 156 -24.41 16.56 33.90
C THR A 156 -23.44 16.61 32.71
N ALA A 157 -22.51 17.57 32.70
CA ALA A 157 -21.47 17.65 31.67
C ALA A 157 -20.57 16.39 31.68
N TRP A 158 -20.20 15.89 32.86
CA TRP A 158 -19.42 14.66 33.02
C TRP A 158 -20.16 13.42 32.48
N ILE A 159 -21.45 13.26 32.80
CA ILE A 159 -22.29 12.17 32.27
C ILE A 159 -22.39 12.26 30.74
N MET A 160 -22.64 13.45 30.19
CA MET A 160 -22.69 13.65 28.73
C MET A 160 -21.36 13.28 28.07
N THR A 161 -20.23 13.53 28.75
CA THR A 161 -18.91 13.13 28.27
C THR A 161 -18.80 11.62 28.10
N ILE A 162 -19.26 10.84 29.08
CA ILE A 162 -19.24 9.37 29.02
C ILE A 162 -20.04 8.85 27.82
N VAL A 163 -21.20 9.47 27.57
CA VAL A 163 -22.04 9.13 26.41
C VAL A 163 -21.29 9.41 25.10
N VAL A 164 -20.68 10.58 24.96
CA VAL A 164 -19.88 10.95 23.78
C VAL A 164 -18.70 9.98 23.58
N ILE A 165 -17.94 9.68 24.64
CA ILE A 165 -16.83 8.72 24.62
C ILE A 165 -17.29 7.36 24.07
N THR A 166 -18.42 6.85 24.57
CA THR A 166 -18.97 5.55 24.18
C THR A 166 -19.28 5.51 22.68
N PHE A 167 -19.95 6.55 22.16
CA PHE A 167 -20.25 6.65 20.73
C PHE A 167 -19.00 6.77 19.87
N TYR A 168 -17.99 7.53 20.31
CA TYR A 168 -16.73 7.68 19.59
C TYR A 168 -15.91 6.38 19.53
N TYR A 169 -15.86 5.60 20.61
CA TYR A 169 -15.24 4.27 20.57
C TYR A 169 -15.91 3.36 19.55
N ILE A 170 -17.25 3.31 19.56
CA ILE A 170 -18.01 2.50 18.61
C ILE A 170 -17.77 2.99 17.18
N CYS A 171 -17.83 4.30 16.94
CA CYS A 171 -17.60 4.92 15.65
C CYS A 171 -16.20 4.61 15.10
N GLY A 172 -15.16 4.85 15.91
CA GLY A 172 -13.76 4.63 15.53
C GLY A 172 -13.51 3.16 15.17
N ILE A 173 -13.96 2.22 16.00
CA ILE A 173 -13.80 0.78 15.76
C ILE A 173 -14.53 0.34 14.47
N VAL A 174 -15.79 0.73 14.29
CA VAL A 174 -16.59 0.37 13.11
C VAL A 174 -15.96 0.94 11.85
N THR A 175 -15.50 2.19 11.89
CA THR A 175 -14.91 2.90 10.76
C THR A 175 -13.58 2.28 10.35
N VAL A 176 -12.68 2.02 11.30
CA VAL A 176 -11.40 1.34 11.04
C VAL A 176 -11.63 -0.06 10.50
N LYS A 177 -12.52 -0.86 11.12
CA LYS A 177 -12.82 -2.22 10.66
C LYS A 177 -13.34 -2.24 9.23
N ARG A 178 -14.27 -1.34 8.88
CA ARG A 178 -14.81 -1.25 7.52
C ARG A 178 -13.78 -0.79 6.51
N ALA A 179 -12.94 0.18 6.89
CA ALA A 179 -11.88 0.65 6.03
C ALA A 179 -10.87 -0.47 5.71
N LEU A 180 -10.43 -1.22 6.72
CA LEU A 180 -9.58 -2.39 6.56
C LEU A 180 -10.25 -3.47 5.68
N GLN A 181 -11.53 -3.78 5.93
CA GLN A 181 -12.27 -4.74 5.12
C GLN A 181 -12.40 -4.32 3.64
N SER A 182 -12.57 -3.02 3.37
CA SER A 182 -12.63 -2.50 2.01
C SER A 182 -11.28 -2.50 1.29
N ASP A 183 -10.17 -2.30 2.01
CA ASP A 183 -8.84 -2.19 1.40
C ASP A 183 -8.17 -3.56 1.22
N PHE A 184 -8.38 -4.52 2.12
CA PHE A 184 -7.76 -5.86 1.98
C PHE A 184 -8.31 -6.66 0.80
N GLY A 185 -9.54 -6.40 0.34
CA GLY A 185 -10.13 -7.08 -0.81
C GLY A 185 -9.62 -6.60 -2.18
N THR A 186 -9.10 -5.37 -2.26
CA THR A 186 -8.76 -4.74 -3.54
C THR A 186 -7.54 -3.84 -3.43
N TYR A 187 -6.35 -4.44 -3.34
CA TYR A 187 -5.05 -3.73 -3.44
C TYR A 187 -4.92 -2.84 -4.71
N LYS A 188 -5.81 -3.02 -5.71
CA LYS A 188 -5.91 -2.19 -6.93
C LYS A 188 -6.53 -0.80 -6.70
N SER A 189 -7.28 -0.55 -5.61
CA SER A 189 -8.02 0.71 -5.43
C SER A 189 -7.18 1.88 -4.91
N PHE A 190 -5.94 1.65 -4.46
CA PHE A 190 -5.06 2.69 -3.89
C PHE A 190 -4.58 3.73 -4.92
N GLY A 191 -4.94 3.59 -6.21
CA GLY A 191 -4.43 4.45 -7.29
C GLY A 191 -5.44 5.46 -7.83
N ASP A 192 -6.73 5.16 -7.80
CA ASP A 192 -7.72 6.00 -8.46
C ASP A 192 -8.47 6.80 -7.38
N PRO A 193 -8.24 8.13 -7.27
CA PRO A 193 -9.11 8.95 -6.42
C PRO A 193 -10.54 8.72 -6.87
N PRO A 194 -11.51 8.59 -5.95
CA PRO A 194 -12.89 8.34 -6.33
C PRO A 194 -13.31 9.40 -7.35
N GLN A 195 -13.61 8.95 -8.57
CA GLN A 195 -14.18 9.77 -9.62
C GLN A 195 -15.63 10.03 -9.21
N TYR A 196 -15.82 11.00 -8.32
CA TYR A 196 -17.13 11.60 -8.12
C TYR A 196 -17.37 12.50 -9.32
N ASP A 197 -18.42 12.23 -10.06
CA ASP A 197 -18.91 13.15 -11.09
C ASP A 197 -19.55 14.37 -10.37
N ILE A 198 -18.69 15.25 -9.83
CA ILE A 198 -19.10 16.47 -9.12
C ILE A 198 -19.86 17.40 -10.07
N ASP A 199 -19.67 17.23 -11.38
CA ASP A 199 -20.34 18.01 -12.40
C ASP A 199 -21.83 17.60 -12.56
N SER A 200 -22.25 16.47 -11.96
CA SER A 200 -23.65 16.03 -11.93
C SER A 200 -24.52 16.71 -10.86
N LEU A 201 -23.95 17.42 -9.86
CA LEU A 201 -24.77 18.19 -8.92
C LEU A 201 -25.49 19.32 -9.68
N PRO A 202 -26.71 19.76 -9.34
CA PRO A 202 -27.35 20.94 -9.96
C PRO A 202 -26.62 22.27 -9.69
N TRP A 203 -26.84 23.30 -10.53
CA TRP A 203 -26.18 24.61 -10.43
C TRP A 203 -26.53 25.38 -9.14
N LEU A 204 -27.69 25.08 -8.54
CA LEU A 204 -28.14 25.64 -7.26
C LEU A 204 -27.15 25.36 -6.10
N PHE A 205 -26.25 24.39 -6.27
CA PHE A 205 -25.19 24.06 -5.32
C PHE A 205 -23.83 24.63 -5.71
N ALA A 206 -23.74 25.66 -6.56
CA ALA A 206 -22.47 26.26 -7.01
C ALA A 206 -21.45 26.54 -5.88
N PRO A 207 -21.79 27.19 -4.75
CA PRO A 207 -20.83 27.40 -3.66
C PRO A 207 -20.38 26.07 -3.01
N VAL A 208 -21.29 25.09 -2.88
CA VAL A 208 -20.96 23.75 -2.40
C VAL A 208 -20.05 23.02 -3.40
N ARG A 209 -20.28 23.17 -4.71
CA ARG A 209 -19.40 22.60 -5.75
C ARG A 209 -17.99 23.19 -5.68
N VAL A 210 -17.85 24.51 -5.48
CA VAL A 210 -16.52 25.15 -5.31
C VAL A 210 -15.83 24.62 -4.06
N ALA A 211 -16.54 24.57 -2.93
CA ALA A 211 -16.01 24.03 -1.68
C ALA A 211 -15.61 22.55 -1.79
N VAL A 212 -16.41 21.73 -2.48
CA VAL A 212 -16.10 20.31 -2.73
C VAL A 212 -14.91 20.17 -3.68
N LYS A 213 -14.82 20.96 -4.76
CA LYS A 213 -13.66 20.92 -5.69
C LYS A 213 -12.38 21.34 -4.98
N LEU A 214 -12.43 22.40 -4.17
CA LEU A 214 -11.29 22.82 -3.34
C LEU A 214 -10.92 21.74 -2.32
N SER A 215 -11.89 21.16 -1.63
CA SER A 215 -11.66 20.07 -0.67
C SER A 215 -11.06 18.84 -1.32
N VAL A 216 -11.55 18.43 -2.51
CA VAL A 216 -10.99 17.31 -3.28
C VAL A 216 -9.58 17.62 -3.76
N PHE A 217 -9.30 18.86 -4.18
CA PHE A 217 -7.96 19.29 -4.56
C PHE A 217 -6.99 19.25 -3.38
N VAL A 218 -7.37 19.82 -2.23
CA VAL A 218 -6.59 19.75 -0.98
C VAL A 218 -6.39 18.29 -0.56
N CYS A 219 -7.44 17.47 -0.58
CA CYS A 219 -7.35 16.05 -0.27
C CYS A 219 -6.42 15.30 -1.23
N ARG A 220 -6.39 15.63 -2.54
CA ARG A 220 -5.46 15.04 -3.50
C ARG A 220 -4.01 15.42 -3.19
N ILE A 221 -3.74 16.68 -2.85
CA ILE A 221 -2.40 17.14 -2.46
C ILE A 221 -1.95 16.45 -1.17
N VAL A 222 -2.81 16.43 -0.16
CA VAL A 222 -2.55 15.80 1.14
C VAL A 222 -2.34 14.29 0.94
N TYR A 223 -3.21 13.63 0.18
CA TYR A 223 -3.09 12.22 -0.17
C TYR A 223 -1.77 11.92 -0.88
N ALA A 224 -1.41 12.71 -1.90
CA ALA A 224 -0.13 12.56 -2.59
C ALA A 224 1.07 12.73 -1.64
N SER A 225 0.95 13.68 -0.69
CA SER A 225 1.98 13.97 0.32
C SER A 225 2.16 12.83 1.32
N PHE A 226 1.11 12.05 1.62
CA PHE A 226 1.19 10.87 2.48
C PHE A 226 1.48 9.57 1.72
N TYR A 227 0.94 9.41 0.51
CA TYR A 227 1.14 8.24 -0.35
C TYR A 227 2.62 8.03 -0.65
N LEU A 228 3.32 9.11 -1.01
CA LEU A 228 4.72 9.04 -1.40
C LEU A 228 5.65 8.54 -0.28
N PRO A 229 5.67 9.13 0.93
CA PRO A 229 6.48 8.62 2.03
C PRO A 229 6.03 7.22 2.46
N PHE A 230 4.72 6.94 2.53
CA PHE A 230 4.25 5.59 2.88
C PHE A 230 4.74 4.52 1.88
N ARG A 231 4.61 4.79 0.58
CA ARG A 231 5.05 3.87 -0.47
C ARG A 231 6.57 3.75 -0.51
N PHE A 232 7.28 4.86 -0.28
CA PHE A 232 8.74 4.87 -0.13
C PHE A 232 9.18 3.99 1.04
N ILE A 233 8.60 4.18 2.23
CA ILE A 233 8.83 3.36 3.42
C ILE A 233 8.50 1.90 3.13
N SER A 234 7.37 1.61 2.48
CA SER A 234 6.99 0.25 2.11
C SER A 234 8.02 -0.41 1.19
N LYS A 235 8.56 0.30 0.18
CA LYS A 235 9.64 -0.19 -0.69
C LYS A 235 10.96 -0.35 0.05
N TYR A 236 11.24 0.52 1.02
CA TYR A 236 12.42 0.45 1.86
C TYR A 236 12.36 -0.77 2.80
N LEU A 237 11.24 -0.98 3.49
CA LEU A 237 11.00 -2.16 4.33
C LEU A 237 10.98 -3.45 3.51
N ALA A 238 10.43 -3.44 2.29
CA ALA A 238 10.47 -4.60 1.40
C ALA A 238 11.89 -4.95 0.94
N ARG A 239 12.76 -3.95 0.78
CA ARG A 239 14.19 -4.15 0.51
C ARG A 239 14.88 -4.78 1.72
N ASP A 240 14.64 -4.27 2.92
CA ASP A 240 15.26 -4.76 4.15
C ASP A 240 14.79 -6.17 4.54
N ARG A 241 13.52 -6.50 4.26
CA ARG A 241 12.95 -7.84 4.48
C ARG A 241 13.46 -8.89 3.49
N ASN A 242 14.10 -8.47 2.39
CA ASN A 242 14.63 -9.36 1.37
C ASN A 242 16.18 -9.26 1.25
N PRO A 243 16.94 -9.33 2.37
CA PRO A 243 18.39 -9.20 2.34
C PRO A 243 19.08 -10.46 1.75
N SER A 244 18.29 -11.48 1.46
CA SER A 244 18.73 -12.86 1.21
C SER A 244 18.33 -13.41 -0.16
N LEU A 245 18.01 -12.58 -1.16
CA LEU A 245 18.29 -13.01 -2.52
C LEU A 245 19.81 -13.13 -2.60
N PRO A 246 20.38 -14.35 -2.69
CA PRO A 246 21.82 -14.54 -2.65
C PRO A 246 22.40 -13.59 -3.70
N LYS A 247 23.26 -12.66 -3.25
CA LYS A 247 24.01 -11.75 -4.13
C LYS A 247 24.41 -12.60 -5.33
N ALA A 248 23.85 -12.30 -6.50
CA ALA A 248 24.07 -13.07 -7.73
C ALA A 248 25.57 -13.37 -7.75
N PRO A 249 25.99 -14.65 -7.73
CA PRO A 249 27.32 -15.08 -7.28
C PRO A 249 28.32 -14.12 -7.85
N GLY A 250 28.81 -13.20 -6.99
CA GLY A 250 29.50 -12.01 -7.43
C GLY A 250 30.62 -12.48 -8.33
N LYS A 251 30.68 -11.95 -9.58
CA LYS A 251 31.64 -12.30 -10.66
C LYS A 251 32.49 -13.46 -10.21
N TRP A 252 32.17 -14.71 -10.58
CA TRP A 252 32.94 -15.91 -10.23
C TRP A 252 34.42 -15.53 -10.19
N LYS A 253 34.90 -15.12 -9.00
CA LYS A 253 36.31 -14.89 -8.75
C LYS A 253 36.72 -16.32 -8.68
N GLY A 254 37.33 -16.79 -9.79
CA GLY A 254 37.73 -18.18 -9.97
C GLY A 254 38.18 -18.69 -8.62
N ALA A 255 37.55 -19.80 -8.19
CA ALA A 255 37.67 -20.33 -6.83
C ALA A 255 39.07 -20.01 -6.30
N PRO A 256 39.21 -19.28 -5.17
CA PRO A 256 40.52 -18.99 -4.64
C PRO A 256 41.25 -20.32 -4.65
N GLN A 257 42.38 -20.37 -5.38
CA GLN A 257 43.34 -21.45 -5.23
C GLN A 257 43.74 -21.33 -3.76
N ALA A 258 42.99 -22.01 -2.89
CA ALA A 258 43.37 -22.22 -1.53
C ALA A 258 44.77 -22.83 -1.66
N GLY A 259 45.76 -22.08 -1.17
CA GLY A 259 47.10 -22.60 -0.99
C GLY A 259 46.95 -23.86 -0.17
N LEU A 260 46.90 -24.98 -0.86
CA LEU A 260 47.05 -26.30 -0.29
C LEU A 260 48.52 -26.37 0.05
N ALA A 261 48.85 -25.91 1.25
CA ALA A 261 50.06 -26.34 1.91
C ALA A 261 50.02 -27.87 1.93
N ASP A 262 50.99 -28.45 1.23
CA ASP A 262 51.51 -29.81 1.33
C ASP A 262 50.56 -30.85 1.93
N LYS A 263 49.76 -31.47 1.06
CA LYS A 263 49.29 -32.84 1.30
C LYS A 263 49.65 -33.70 0.09
N PRO A 264 50.47 -34.76 0.27
CA PRO A 264 51.01 -35.53 -0.85
C PRO A 264 49.92 -36.23 -1.65
N SER A 265 49.84 -35.83 -2.92
CA SER A 265 49.52 -36.61 -4.12
C SER A 265 48.77 -37.94 -3.92
N LEU A 266 47.44 -37.87 -4.00
CA LEU A 266 46.66 -38.90 -4.69
C LEU A 266 46.23 -38.29 -6.03
N PRO A 267 46.57 -38.88 -7.19
CA PRO A 267 46.25 -38.30 -8.48
C PRO A 267 44.72 -38.23 -8.64
N PRO A 268 44.12 -37.05 -8.80
CA PRO A 268 42.75 -36.98 -9.26
C PRO A 268 42.81 -37.39 -10.74
N SER A 269 42.57 -38.67 -11.01
CA SER A 269 42.10 -39.12 -12.33
C SER A 269 40.67 -38.59 -12.53
N SER A 270 40.52 -37.26 -12.54
CA SER A 270 39.39 -36.64 -13.20
C SER A 270 39.64 -36.91 -14.67
N THR A 271 38.91 -37.87 -15.23
CA THR A 271 38.82 -38.11 -16.67
C THR A 271 38.23 -36.86 -17.31
N ARG A 272 39.05 -35.81 -17.45
CA ARG A 272 38.72 -34.63 -18.23
C ARG A 272 38.68 -35.10 -19.66
N LEU A 273 37.52 -34.98 -20.32
CA LEU A 273 37.48 -35.16 -21.75
C LEU A 273 38.53 -34.20 -22.36
N PRO A 274 39.46 -34.71 -23.18
CA PRO A 274 40.36 -33.87 -23.94
C PRO A 274 39.55 -32.80 -24.67
N MET A 275 40.02 -31.56 -24.66
CA MET A 275 39.29 -30.43 -25.26
C MET A 275 39.02 -30.69 -26.75
N GLU A 276 39.90 -31.44 -27.40
CA GLU A 276 39.80 -31.89 -28.78
C GLU A 276 38.55 -32.78 -28.99
N LEU A 277 38.29 -33.70 -28.07
CA LEU A 277 37.09 -34.54 -28.10
C LEU A 277 35.82 -33.72 -27.88
N VAL A 278 35.87 -32.72 -27.01
CA VAL A 278 34.77 -31.78 -26.79
C VAL A 278 34.50 -30.98 -28.05
N LEU A 279 35.53 -30.46 -28.71
CA LEU A 279 35.40 -29.69 -29.96
C LEU A 279 34.84 -30.54 -31.11
N MET A 280 35.31 -31.78 -31.27
CA MET A 280 34.76 -32.74 -32.24
C MET A 280 33.29 -33.06 -31.97
N ILE A 281 32.91 -33.27 -30.71
CA ILE A 281 31.49 -33.49 -30.38
C ILE A 281 30.68 -32.22 -30.69
N THR A 282 31.22 -31.02 -30.44
CA THR A 282 30.48 -29.78 -30.69
C THR A 282 30.34 -29.39 -32.15
N SER A 283 31.25 -29.81 -33.04
CA SER A 283 31.13 -29.51 -34.47
C SER A 283 29.93 -30.20 -35.11
N ASP A 284 29.51 -31.33 -34.54
CA ASP A 284 28.42 -32.16 -35.08
C ASP A 284 27.08 -31.93 -34.37
N LEU A 285 27.05 -31.04 -33.36
CA LEU A 285 25.85 -30.77 -32.57
C LEU A 285 25.22 -29.43 -32.95
N HIS A 286 23.89 -29.43 -33.04
CA HIS A 286 23.16 -28.17 -33.12
C HIS A 286 23.25 -27.39 -31.80
N CYS A 287 23.11 -26.07 -31.88
CA CYS A 287 23.14 -25.18 -30.72
C CYS A 287 22.22 -25.65 -29.58
N VAL A 288 21.01 -26.12 -29.92
CA VAL A 288 20.02 -26.62 -28.94
C VAL A 288 20.54 -27.83 -28.17
N ASP A 289 21.27 -28.73 -28.84
CA ASP A 289 21.82 -29.94 -28.23
C ASP A 289 23.00 -29.59 -27.31
N LEU A 290 23.81 -28.61 -27.72
CA LEU A 290 24.86 -28.07 -26.86
C LEU A 290 24.30 -27.43 -25.59
N PHE A 291 23.22 -26.64 -25.71
CA PHE A 291 22.53 -26.07 -24.55
C PHE A 291 21.95 -27.15 -23.63
N ASN A 292 21.41 -28.23 -24.18
CA ASN A 292 20.92 -29.37 -23.40
C ASN A 292 22.07 -30.09 -22.67
N LEU A 293 23.22 -30.31 -23.32
CA LEU A 293 24.41 -30.90 -22.71
C LEU A 293 25.00 -30.03 -21.59
N THR A 294 25.06 -28.71 -21.81
CA THR A 294 25.55 -27.80 -20.76
C THR A 294 24.59 -27.70 -19.57
N ARG A 295 23.29 -27.96 -19.78
CA ARG A 295 22.31 -28.03 -18.70
C ARG A 295 22.45 -29.30 -17.86
N SER A 296 22.87 -30.41 -18.45
CA SER A 296 23.09 -31.68 -17.73
C SER A 296 24.43 -31.73 -16.99
N SER A 297 25.44 -30.96 -17.43
CA SER A 297 26.78 -30.93 -16.82
C SER A 297 27.28 -29.51 -16.56
N ARG A 298 27.43 -29.17 -15.26
CA ARG A 298 28.08 -27.91 -14.82
C ARG A 298 29.51 -27.77 -15.34
N HIS A 299 30.21 -28.89 -15.53
CA HIS A 299 31.58 -28.89 -16.05
C HIS A 299 31.62 -28.43 -17.52
N LEU A 300 30.75 -29.00 -18.37
CA LEU A 300 30.62 -28.56 -19.76
C LEU A 300 30.16 -27.10 -19.84
N GLN A 301 29.23 -26.69 -18.98
CA GLN A 301 28.82 -25.28 -18.91
C GLN A 301 30.01 -24.34 -18.65
N SER A 302 30.92 -24.71 -17.74
CA SER A 302 32.12 -23.92 -17.48
C SER A 302 33.10 -23.93 -18.66
N ILE A 303 33.23 -25.05 -19.38
CA ILE A 303 34.10 -25.13 -20.55
C ILE A 303 33.56 -24.25 -21.68
N PHE A 304 32.27 -24.38 -22.02
CA PHE A 304 31.68 -23.69 -23.16
C PHE A 304 31.43 -22.20 -22.94
N PHE A 305 31.10 -21.79 -21.70
CA PHE A 305 30.65 -20.43 -21.42
C PHE A 305 31.56 -19.62 -20.49
N SER A 306 32.70 -20.18 -20.02
CA SER A 306 33.67 -19.39 -19.25
C SER A 306 34.32 -18.33 -20.12
N GLU A 307 34.44 -17.11 -19.58
CA GLU A 307 35.13 -16.00 -20.24
C GLU A 307 36.63 -16.26 -20.44
N GLN A 308 37.21 -17.20 -19.70
CA GLN A 308 38.64 -17.51 -19.77
C GLN A 308 39.00 -18.56 -20.83
N ASN A 309 38.02 -19.12 -21.55
CA ASN A 309 38.30 -20.13 -22.56
C ASN A 309 38.68 -19.48 -23.91
N PRO A 310 39.92 -19.65 -24.41
CA PRO A 310 40.32 -19.12 -25.73
C PRO A 310 39.53 -19.74 -26.88
N ALA A 311 38.97 -20.95 -26.70
CA ALA A 311 38.13 -21.60 -27.70
C ALA A 311 36.70 -21.03 -27.75
N LYS A 312 36.34 -20.05 -26.91
CA LYS A 312 35.00 -19.47 -26.87
C LYS A 312 34.58 -18.85 -28.20
N GLU A 313 35.50 -18.18 -28.91
CA GLU A 313 35.22 -17.62 -30.23
C GLU A 313 34.97 -18.73 -31.25
N THR A 314 35.84 -19.73 -31.29
CA THR A 314 35.70 -20.90 -32.16
C THR A 314 34.40 -21.66 -31.91
N ILE A 315 34.01 -21.87 -30.65
CA ILE A 315 32.76 -22.55 -30.27
C ILE A 315 31.55 -21.69 -30.63
N LYS A 316 31.65 -20.36 -30.51
CA LYS A 316 30.59 -19.44 -30.91
C LYS A 316 30.36 -19.49 -32.43
N ASP A 317 31.43 -19.62 -33.20
CA ASP A 317 31.35 -19.75 -34.65
C ASP A 317 30.81 -21.13 -35.07
N LEU A 318 31.19 -22.19 -34.35
CA LEU A 318 30.70 -23.57 -34.59
C LEU A 318 29.22 -23.76 -34.18
N THR A 319 28.75 -23.05 -33.16
CA THR A 319 27.35 -23.14 -32.69
C THR A 319 26.36 -22.40 -33.57
N ILE A 320 26.82 -21.57 -34.50
CA ILE A 320 25.99 -20.89 -35.48
C ILE A 320 26.03 -21.78 -36.73
N CYS A 321 24.99 -22.61 -36.92
CA CYS A 321 24.84 -23.41 -38.14
C CYS A 321 25.17 -22.53 -39.37
N ASN A 322 26.18 -22.98 -40.10
CA ASN A 322 27.00 -22.19 -41.03
C ASN A 322 26.25 -21.78 -42.32
N SER A 323 25.27 -20.88 -42.21
CA SER A 323 24.62 -20.26 -43.37
C SER A 323 24.17 -18.82 -43.07
N SER A 324 24.92 -17.87 -43.64
CA SER A 324 24.53 -16.50 -44.02
C SER A 324 23.40 -15.79 -43.22
N ASN A 325 23.85 -14.92 -42.31
CA ASN A 325 23.35 -13.56 -42.03
C ASN A 325 22.02 -13.30 -41.30
N SER A 326 21.32 -14.28 -40.73
CA SER A 326 20.34 -13.94 -39.68
C SER A 326 20.32 -14.95 -38.54
N THR A 327 20.98 -14.62 -37.43
CA THR A 327 20.82 -15.36 -36.18
C THR A 327 19.40 -15.14 -35.66
N ARG A 328 18.48 -16.03 -36.04
CA ARG A 328 17.13 -16.06 -35.49
C ARG A 328 17.21 -16.57 -34.06
N HIS A 329 16.33 -16.08 -33.19
CA HIS A 329 16.31 -16.45 -31.77
C HIS A 329 14.94 -17.03 -31.43
N CYS A 330 14.91 -18.12 -30.66
CA CYS A 330 13.67 -18.69 -30.17
C CYS A 330 12.89 -17.65 -29.34
N LYS A 331 11.62 -17.41 -29.67
CA LYS A 331 10.81 -16.39 -28.99
C LYS A 331 10.45 -16.69 -27.52
N VAL A 332 10.67 -17.93 -27.08
CA VAL A 332 10.41 -18.40 -25.71
C VAL A 332 11.66 -18.28 -24.84
N CYS A 333 12.75 -18.95 -25.22
CA CYS A 333 13.97 -19.03 -24.42
C CYS A 333 15.11 -18.10 -24.88
N ASN A 334 14.94 -17.41 -26.02
CA ASN A 334 15.92 -16.50 -26.64
C ASN A 334 17.28 -17.14 -26.96
N ILE A 335 17.31 -18.46 -27.15
CA ILE A 335 18.49 -19.18 -27.65
C ILE A 335 18.54 -19.01 -29.18
N PRO A 336 19.72 -18.79 -29.78
CA PRO A 336 19.87 -18.76 -31.24
C PRO A 336 19.43 -20.09 -31.86
N ILE A 337 18.66 -20.02 -32.95
CA ILE A 337 18.14 -21.17 -33.69
C ILE A 337 18.60 -21.12 -35.14
N CYS A 338 18.95 -22.29 -35.67
CA CYS A 338 19.24 -22.46 -37.09
C CYS A 338 17.95 -22.50 -37.90
N SER A 339 18.01 -22.21 -39.22
CA SER A 339 16.85 -22.30 -40.12
C SER A 339 16.22 -23.70 -40.12
N GLY A 340 17.03 -24.76 -40.08
CA GLY A 340 16.56 -26.15 -39.98
C GLY A 340 16.06 -26.57 -38.58
N CYS A 341 16.32 -25.75 -37.56
CA CYS A 341 15.99 -26.00 -36.15
C CYS A 341 14.77 -25.18 -35.70
N ALA A 342 14.27 -24.29 -36.55
CA ALA A 342 13.17 -23.40 -36.27
C ALA A 342 11.84 -24.12 -36.50
N PHE A 343 10.98 -24.10 -35.49
CA PHE A 343 9.63 -24.63 -35.55
C PHE A 343 8.66 -23.48 -35.40
N ASN A 344 7.63 -23.41 -36.25
CA ASN A 344 6.54 -22.47 -36.06
C ASN A 344 5.57 -23.03 -35.02
N ALA A 345 5.47 -22.36 -33.88
CA ALA A 345 4.53 -22.72 -32.83
C ALA A 345 3.72 -21.49 -32.41
N HIS A 346 2.51 -21.71 -31.91
CA HIS A 346 1.75 -20.66 -31.26
C HIS A 346 2.48 -20.26 -29.97
N VAL A 347 2.90 -18.99 -29.88
CA VAL A 347 3.59 -18.51 -28.69
C VAL A 347 2.65 -17.62 -27.90
N PRO A 348 2.21 -18.05 -26.70
CA PRO A 348 1.27 -17.28 -25.92
C PRO A 348 1.86 -15.92 -25.53
N PRO A 349 1.03 -14.87 -25.43
CA PRO A 349 1.48 -13.56 -24.97
C PRO A 349 2.07 -13.69 -23.55
N SER A 350 3.22 -13.04 -23.34
CA SER A 350 3.89 -13.02 -22.04
C SER A 350 3.57 -11.71 -21.32
N THR A 351 3.04 -11.83 -20.11
CA THR A 351 2.77 -10.67 -19.25
C THR A 351 4.10 -9.98 -18.88
N ALA A 352 5.14 -10.77 -18.62
CA ALA A 352 6.47 -10.24 -18.32
C ALA A 352 7.08 -9.49 -19.51
N LEU A 353 6.88 -9.98 -20.74
CA LEU A 353 7.31 -9.29 -21.97
C LEU A 353 6.61 -7.94 -22.10
N ARG A 354 5.27 -7.90 -21.92
CA ARG A 354 4.49 -6.66 -21.98
C ARG A 354 5.00 -5.63 -20.97
N HIS A 355 5.30 -6.05 -19.74
CA HIS A 355 5.88 -5.14 -18.74
C HIS A 355 7.31 -4.72 -19.07
N ARG A 356 8.12 -5.61 -19.65
CA ARG A 356 9.49 -5.30 -20.08
C ARG A 356 9.53 -4.28 -21.21
N THR A 357 8.59 -4.34 -22.16
CA THR A 357 8.58 -3.45 -23.35
C THR A 357 7.75 -2.19 -23.13
N GLY A 358 6.60 -2.33 -22.45
CA GLY A 358 5.66 -1.25 -22.18
C GLY A 358 6.12 -0.34 -21.04
N CYS A 359 6.50 -0.90 -19.89
CA CYS A 359 6.79 -0.08 -18.72
C CYS A 359 8.18 0.56 -18.78
N ARG A 360 8.25 1.83 -18.38
CA ARG A 360 9.48 2.63 -18.42
C ARG A 360 9.86 3.17 -17.04
N PRO A 361 11.17 3.23 -16.71
CA PRO A 361 11.64 3.74 -15.43
C PRO A 361 11.53 5.27 -15.36
N SER A 362 11.10 5.81 -14.24
CA SER A 362 10.92 7.23 -13.97
C SER A 362 11.59 7.62 -12.65
N CYS A 363 12.20 8.81 -12.60
CA CYS A 363 12.71 9.37 -11.35
C CYS A 363 11.56 9.85 -10.45
N THR A 364 11.77 9.93 -9.12
CA THR A 364 10.73 10.35 -8.17
C THR A 364 10.08 11.69 -8.54
N ARG A 365 10.88 12.66 -9.01
CA ARG A 365 10.37 13.98 -9.45
C ARG A 365 9.46 13.88 -10.67
N CYS A 366 9.86 13.12 -11.69
CA CYS A 366 9.04 12.91 -12.89
C CYS A 366 7.82 12.03 -12.61
N PHE A 367 7.93 11.03 -11.75
CA PHE A 367 6.81 10.23 -11.28
C PHE A 367 5.75 11.11 -10.64
N PHE A 368 6.13 11.99 -9.71
CA PHE A 368 5.20 12.92 -9.06
C PHE A 368 4.49 13.83 -10.08
N LYS A 369 5.24 14.41 -11.02
CA LYS A 369 4.69 15.28 -12.07
C LYS A 369 3.86 14.56 -13.14
N THR A 370 3.89 13.23 -13.21
CA THR A 370 3.16 12.47 -14.25
C THR A 370 1.99 11.71 -13.65
N CYS A 371 2.23 10.94 -12.60
CA CYS A 371 1.24 10.02 -12.05
C CYS A 371 0.29 10.69 -11.05
N ILE A 372 0.69 11.78 -10.41
CA ILE A 372 -0.11 12.44 -9.36
C ILE A 372 -0.83 13.67 -9.89
N THR A 373 -0.20 14.42 -10.81
CA THR A 373 -0.75 15.70 -11.28
C THR A 373 -1.54 15.60 -12.57
N VAL A 374 -1.39 14.53 -13.37
CA VAL A 374 -2.20 14.38 -14.58
C VAL A 374 -3.57 13.87 -14.14
N PRO A 375 -4.65 14.65 -14.36
CA PRO A 375 -6.00 14.13 -14.17
C PRO A 375 -6.11 12.89 -15.02
N THR A 376 -6.63 11.80 -14.45
CA THR A 376 -6.97 10.60 -15.22
C THR A 376 -7.67 11.07 -16.48
N PRO A 377 -7.13 10.84 -17.69
CA PRO A 377 -7.78 11.31 -18.90
C PRO A 377 -9.18 10.70 -18.87
N THR A 378 -10.19 11.56 -18.68
CA THR A 378 -11.56 11.24 -19.09
C THR A 378 -11.41 10.81 -20.54
N SER A 379 -11.78 9.56 -20.83
CA SER A 379 -11.56 8.97 -22.15
C SER A 379 -12.00 10.01 -23.20
N PRO A 380 -11.12 10.45 -24.12
CA PRO A 380 -11.53 11.33 -25.20
C PRO A 380 -12.32 10.45 -26.17
N GLY A 381 -13.58 10.17 -25.85
CA GLY A 381 -14.39 9.21 -26.59
C GLY A 381 -15.76 8.89 -26.02
N ASP A 382 -16.03 9.07 -24.72
CA ASP A 382 -17.37 8.88 -24.18
C ASP A 382 -18.27 10.11 -24.42
N HIS A 383 -18.35 10.56 -25.68
CA HIS A 383 -19.53 11.27 -26.13
C HIS A 383 -20.67 10.26 -26.13
N TRP A 384 -21.57 10.39 -25.16
CA TRP A 384 -22.84 9.68 -25.12
C TRP A 384 -23.54 9.84 -26.48
N ASN A 385 -23.54 8.77 -27.29
CA ASN A 385 -24.27 8.72 -28.55
C ASN A 385 -25.70 8.24 -28.23
N PRO A 386 -26.73 9.12 -28.21
CA PRO A 386 -28.11 8.72 -27.95
C PRO A 386 -28.68 7.71 -28.95
N ASN A 387 -28.02 7.49 -30.09
CA ASN A 387 -28.50 6.63 -31.17
C ASN A 387 -27.76 5.30 -31.26
N ALA A 388 -26.89 4.95 -30.32
CA ALA A 388 -26.34 3.60 -30.22
C ALA A 388 -27.44 2.64 -29.72
N THR A 389 -28.17 2.04 -30.67
CA THR A 389 -29.15 0.98 -30.45
C THR A 389 -28.52 -0.22 -29.75
N ARG A 390 -28.65 -0.22 -28.42
CA ARG A 390 -29.04 -1.35 -27.56
C ARG A 390 -28.60 -2.75 -28.04
N SER A 391 -27.31 -3.07 -27.92
CA SER A 391 -26.89 -4.46 -27.66
C SER A 391 -26.82 -4.67 -26.15
N ASN A 392 -27.88 -5.28 -25.61
CA ASN A 392 -27.98 -5.69 -24.22
C ASN A 392 -26.92 -6.76 -23.91
N HIS A 393 -25.84 -6.40 -23.23
CA HIS A 393 -25.08 -7.35 -22.42
C HIS A 393 -24.81 -6.76 -21.03
N TYR A 394 -25.88 -6.69 -20.24
CA TYR A 394 -25.80 -6.53 -18.79
C TYR A 394 -26.08 -7.90 -18.16
N SER A 395 -25.08 -8.78 -18.14
CA SER A 395 -25.15 -10.03 -17.37
C SER A 395 -24.87 -9.72 -15.90
N SER A 396 -25.95 -9.70 -15.11
CA SER A 396 -25.90 -9.64 -13.65
C SER A 396 -25.11 -10.84 -13.10
N SER A 397 -23.98 -10.58 -12.47
CA SER A 397 -23.19 -11.57 -11.75
C SER A 397 -23.88 -11.92 -10.42
N ARG A 398 -24.60 -13.04 -10.39
CA ARG A 398 -24.95 -13.73 -9.14
C ARG A 398 -23.67 -14.30 -8.53
N ARG A 399 -23.40 -13.94 -7.27
CA ARG A 399 -22.31 -14.50 -6.46
C ARG A 399 -22.52 -16.00 -6.28
N ALA A 400 -21.73 -16.83 -6.94
CA ALA A 400 -21.54 -18.21 -6.53
C ALA A 400 -20.58 -18.22 -5.32
N ARG A 401 -20.98 -18.89 -4.24
CA ARG A 401 -20.12 -19.15 -3.07
C ARG A 401 -19.00 -20.11 -3.48
N PRO A 402 -17.76 -19.94 -2.98
CA PRO A 402 -16.72 -20.93 -3.20
C PRO A 402 -17.01 -22.19 -2.37
N SER A 403 -16.98 -23.34 -3.03
CA SER A 403 -16.97 -24.66 -2.40
C SER A 403 -15.61 -24.92 -1.72
N PRO A 404 -15.59 -25.71 -0.63
CA PRO A 404 -14.36 -25.96 0.12
C PRO A 404 -13.45 -26.96 -0.61
N ILE A 405 -12.24 -26.53 -0.93
CA ILE A 405 -11.19 -27.34 -1.54
C ILE A 405 -10.59 -28.28 -0.48
N SER A 406 -10.69 -29.58 -0.75
CA SER A 406 -10.03 -30.66 -0.01
C SER A 406 -8.53 -30.67 -0.29
N TRP A 407 -7.73 -30.55 0.77
CA TRP A 407 -6.28 -30.65 0.74
C TRP A 407 -5.81 -32.09 0.94
N THR A 408 -5.52 -32.84 -0.13
CA THR A 408 -4.63 -34.02 -0.05
C THR A 408 -4.00 -34.33 -1.41
N SER A 409 -2.76 -33.87 -1.62
CA SER A 409 -1.77 -34.53 -2.49
C SER A 409 -0.38 -33.91 -2.25
N PRO A 410 0.62 -34.67 -1.78
CA PRO A 410 2.00 -34.25 -1.74
C PRO A 410 2.74 -34.69 -3.02
N PHE A 411 3.72 -33.88 -3.45
CA PHE A 411 4.60 -34.12 -4.60
C PHE A 411 3.99 -33.91 -6.01
N SER A 412 3.78 -32.64 -6.36
CA SER A 412 3.88 -32.22 -7.77
C SER A 412 4.79 -30.99 -7.84
N ARG A 413 5.54 -30.92 -8.94
CA ARG A 413 6.57 -29.89 -9.24
C ARG A 413 6.04 -28.51 -8.88
N ARG A 414 6.92 -27.62 -8.40
CA ARG A 414 6.68 -26.17 -8.31
C ARG A 414 6.48 -25.62 -9.74
N GLY A 415 5.36 -25.98 -10.36
CA GLY A 415 4.84 -25.34 -11.56
C GLY A 415 4.55 -23.89 -11.20
N CYS A 416 4.71 -23.02 -12.18
CA CYS A 416 4.55 -21.58 -12.06
C CYS A 416 3.16 -21.19 -11.54
N ALA A 417 2.94 -21.28 -10.24
CA ALA A 417 1.82 -20.67 -9.54
C ALA A 417 2.10 -19.17 -9.37
N LEU A 418 2.54 -18.51 -10.43
CA LEU A 418 2.36 -17.07 -10.56
C LEU A 418 0.85 -16.92 -10.66
N ARG A 419 0.21 -16.41 -9.59
CA ARG A 419 -1.23 -16.21 -9.48
C ARG A 419 -1.79 -15.89 -10.86
N ASP A 420 -2.54 -16.81 -11.42
CA ASP A 420 -3.35 -16.59 -12.62
C ASP A 420 -4.32 -15.46 -12.25
N VAL A 421 -3.89 -14.22 -12.47
CA VAL A 421 -4.79 -13.09 -12.53
C VAL A 421 -5.55 -13.36 -13.81
N GLU A 422 -6.68 -14.06 -13.67
CA GLU A 422 -7.52 -14.46 -14.77
C GLU A 422 -7.77 -13.26 -15.68
N THR A 423 -7.12 -13.26 -16.83
CA THR A 423 -7.37 -12.34 -17.93
C THR A 423 -8.66 -12.82 -18.61
N HIS A 424 -9.79 -12.72 -17.92
CA HIS A 424 -11.14 -13.10 -18.39
C HIS A 424 -11.70 -12.23 -19.53
N ALA A 425 -10.82 -11.55 -20.28
CA ALA A 425 -11.19 -10.76 -21.46
C ALA A 425 -10.11 -10.86 -22.55
N GLU A 426 -9.47 -12.03 -22.70
CA GLU A 426 -8.77 -12.34 -23.94
C GLU A 426 -9.82 -12.64 -25.01
N GLY A 427 -10.46 -11.58 -25.52
CA GLY A 427 -11.17 -11.66 -26.80
C GLY A 427 -10.23 -12.25 -27.82
N GLU A 428 -10.73 -13.22 -28.60
CA GLU A 428 -10.04 -14.10 -29.56
C GLU A 428 -8.74 -13.47 -30.13
N SER A 429 -7.68 -13.53 -29.33
CA SER A 429 -6.45 -12.83 -29.65
C SER A 429 -5.81 -13.63 -30.76
N GLN A 430 -5.60 -12.97 -31.89
CA GLN A 430 -5.06 -13.58 -33.11
C GLN A 430 -3.85 -14.44 -32.75
N ARG A 431 -3.96 -15.76 -32.94
CA ARG A 431 -2.90 -16.71 -32.63
C ARG A 431 -1.68 -16.38 -33.47
N VAL A 432 -0.67 -15.76 -32.86
CA VAL A 432 0.59 -15.44 -33.54
C VAL A 432 1.46 -16.68 -33.49
N TYR A 433 1.75 -17.24 -34.66
CA TYR A 433 2.76 -18.28 -34.81
C TYR A 433 4.12 -17.60 -34.93
N GLU A 434 5.03 -17.93 -34.02
CA GLU A 434 6.40 -17.46 -34.06
C GLU A 434 7.38 -18.64 -34.12
N GLU A 435 8.61 -18.36 -34.56
CA GLU A 435 9.68 -19.36 -34.59
C GLU A 435 10.23 -19.64 -33.19
N VAL A 436 10.20 -20.91 -32.81
CA VAL A 436 10.72 -21.42 -31.53
C VAL A 436 11.68 -22.58 -31.77
N CYS A 437 12.51 -22.90 -30.77
CA CYS A 437 13.35 -24.08 -30.84
C CYS A 437 12.53 -25.35 -30.62
N ARG A 438 13.05 -26.50 -31.09
CA ARG A 438 12.42 -27.82 -30.95
C ARG A 438 11.90 -28.12 -29.54
N ASN A 439 12.73 -27.86 -28.52
CA ASN A 439 12.36 -28.13 -27.12
C ASN A 439 11.19 -27.26 -26.65
N CYS A 440 11.09 -26.00 -27.11
CA CYS A 440 9.98 -25.13 -26.76
C CYS A 440 8.71 -25.48 -27.55
N ALA A 441 8.85 -25.89 -28.82
CA ALA A 441 7.73 -26.34 -29.64
C ALA A 441 7.03 -27.58 -29.06
N SER A 442 7.77 -28.44 -28.35
CA SER A 442 7.19 -29.62 -27.68
C SER A 442 6.51 -29.32 -26.34
N LEU A 443 6.62 -28.10 -25.81
CA LEU A 443 5.98 -27.73 -24.55
C LEU A 443 4.48 -27.47 -24.75
N PRO A 444 3.61 -27.90 -23.81
CA PRO A 444 2.24 -27.40 -23.74
C PRO A 444 2.21 -25.87 -23.63
N GLU A 445 1.17 -25.23 -24.16
CA GLU A 445 1.06 -23.76 -24.20
C GLU A 445 1.25 -23.09 -22.82
N GLY A 446 0.67 -23.67 -21.77
CA GLY A 446 0.85 -23.18 -20.40
C GLY A 446 2.31 -23.20 -19.93
N GLU A 447 3.04 -24.28 -20.22
CA GLU A 447 4.46 -24.38 -19.87
C GLU A 447 5.33 -23.46 -20.72
N MET A 448 4.99 -23.29 -22.00
CA MET A 448 5.66 -22.35 -22.90
C MET A 448 5.50 -20.90 -22.41
N ARG A 449 4.28 -20.51 -21.99
CA ARG A 449 4.00 -19.20 -21.38
C ARG A 449 4.87 -18.98 -20.14
N CYS A 450 4.91 -19.98 -19.26
CA CYS A 450 5.71 -19.96 -18.04
C CYS A 450 7.20 -19.83 -18.32
N ALA A 451 7.75 -20.60 -19.26
CA ALA A 451 9.14 -20.53 -19.66
C ALA A 451 9.51 -19.16 -20.26
N ARG A 452 8.61 -18.59 -21.07
CA ARG A 452 8.75 -17.26 -21.67
C ARG A 452 8.75 -16.17 -20.59
N ASP A 453 7.78 -16.21 -19.67
CA ASP A 453 7.70 -15.28 -18.55
C ASP A 453 8.93 -15.37 -17.64
N GLU A 454 9.38 -16.57 -17.30
CA GLU A 454 10.58 -16.79 -16.49
C GLU A 454 11.82 -16.19 -17.18
N HIS A 455 11.96 -16.40 -18.49
CA HIS A 455 13.03 -15.82 -19.28
C HIS A 455 13.01 -14.27 -19.25
N HIS A 456 11.85 -13.65 -19.47
CA HIS A 456 11.72 -12.18 -19.43
C HIS A 456 11.93 -11.61 -18.03
N VAL A 457 11.47 -12.30 -16.98
CA VAL A 457 11.77 -11.94 -15.58
C VAL A 457 13.27 -12.03 -15.31
N ARG A 458 13.95 -13.08 -15.78
CA ARG A 458 15.40 -13.22 -15.63
C ARG A 458 16.16 -12.10 -16.33
N GLU A 459 15.72 -11.72 -17.52
CA GLU A 459 16.31 -10.60 -18.25
C GLU A 459 16.07 -9.26 -17.55
N MET A 460 14.86 -9.02 -17.02
CA MET A 460 14.57 -7.84 -16.20
C MET A 460 15.43 -7.77 -14.93
N ARG A 461 15.70 -8.93 -14.30
CA ARG A 461 16.62 -9.02 -13.16
C ARG A 461 18.06 -8.71 -13.55
N ARG A 462 18.53 -9.14 -14.72
CA ARG A 462 19.86 -8.75 -15.24
C ARG A 462 19.99 -7.24 -15.39
N ARG A 463 18.92 -6.57 -15.85
CA ARG A 463 18.85 -5.10 -15.94
C ARG A 463 18.83 -4.37 -14.61
N ARG A 464 18.75 -5.06 -13.47
CA ARG A 464 18.80 -4.42 -12.15
C ARG A 464 20.12 -3.65 -11.96
N GLY A 465 21.24 -4.21 -12.42
CA GLY A 465 22.56 -3.57 -12.37
C GLY A 465 22.82 -2.56 -13.50
N GLU A 466 21.94 -2.46 -14.49
CA GLU A 466 22.10 -1.51 -15.59
C GLU A 466 21.75 -0.09 -15.15
N ARG A 467 22.51 0.88 -15.67
CA ARG A 467 22.21 2.31 -15.52
C ARG A 467 21.04 2.65 -16.45
N LEU A 468 19.83 2.68 -15.88
CA LEU A 468 18.64 3.09 -16.61
C LEU A 468 18.45 4.61 -16.49
N ALA A 469 18.11 5.27 -17.59
CA ALA A 469 17.72 6.67 -17.59
C ALA A 469 16.22 6.83 -17.37
N CYS A 470 15.83 7.89 -16.66
CA CYS A 470 14.44 8.30 -16.56
C CYS A 470 13.86 8.49 -17.97
N TRP A 471 12.72 7.86 -18.26
CA TRP A 471 12.10 7.92 -19.59
C TRP A 471 11.72 9.33 -20.01
N ARG A 472 11.40 10.20 -19.03
CA ARG A 472 10.92 11.56 -19.26
C ARG A 472 12.05 12.59 -19.28
N CYS A 473 12.87 12.66 -18.23
CA CYS A 473 13.94 13.66 -18.13
C CYS A 473 15.32 13.16 -18.58
N ARG A 474 15.44 11.89 -18.99
CA ARG A 474 16.69 11.24 -19.44
C ARG A 474 17.84 11.23 -18.43
N THR A 475 17.64 11.76 -17.22
CA THR A 475 18.61 11.67 -16.13
C THR A 475 18.85 10.21 -15.77
N VAL A 476 20.13 9.82 -15.70
CA VAL A 476 20.53 8.47 -15.29
C VAL A 476 20.11 8.26 -13.83
N LEU A 477 19.40 7.16 -13.57
CA LEU A 477 19.00 6.76 -12.22
C LEU A 477 20.19 6.05 -11.56
N GLU A 478 21.03 6.83 -10.88
CA GLU A 478 22.21 6.35 -10.16
C GLU A 478 22.02 6.37 -8.63
N GLY A 479 22.84 5.59 -7.92
CA GLY A 479 22.90 5.57 -6.44
C GLY A 479 21.72 4.89 -5.77
N ASP A 480 21.55 5.08 -4.46
CA ASP A 480 20.53 4.41 -3.61
C ASP A 480 19.10 4.97 -3.83
N ARG A 481 18.72 5.26 -5.08
CA ARG A 481 17.47 5.93 -5.44
C ARG A 481 16.41 4.92 -5.91
N VAL A 482 15.15 5.19 -5.57
CA VAL A 482 13.98 4.40 -5.99
C VAL A 482 13.73 4.55 -7.49
N ARG A 483 13.47 3.41 -8.15
CA ARG A 483 12.96 3.36 -9.53
C ARG A 483 11.44 3.23 -9.50
N TRP A 484 10.76 4.16 -10.16
CA TRP A 484 9.32 4.07 -10.39
C TRP A 484 9.09 3.52 -11.78
N TRP A 485 8.23 2.53 -11.93
CA TRP A 485 7.88 1.97 -13.23
C TRP A 485 6.53 2.54 -13.63
N VAL A 486 6.48 3.17 -14.79
CA VAL A 486 5.29 3.85 -15.30
C VAL A 486 4.97 3.26 -16.65
N ASP A 487 3.70 2.98 -16.89
CA ASP A 487 3.20 2.69 -18.22
C ASP A 487 3.04 4.03 -18.98
N PRO A 488 3.77 4.26 -20.08
CA PRO A 488 3.71 5.51 -20.83
C PRO A 488 2.34 5.80 -21.43
N GLU A 489 1.56 4.76 -21.75
CA GLU A 489 0.24 4.90 -22.38
C GLU A 489 -0.77 5.42 -21.35
N THR A 490 -0.82 4.79 -20.18
CA THR A 490 -1.79 5.15 -19.13
C THR A 490 -1.28 6.24 -18.19
N GLY A 491 0.03 6.49 -18.15
CA GLY A 491 0.66 7.36 -17.17
C GLY A 491 0.59 6.85 -15.73
N ARG A 492 0.16 5.61 -15.50
CA ARG A 492 -0.03 5.02 -14.16
C ARG A 492 1.21 4.25 -13.69
N GLU A 493 1.36 4.13 -12.36
CA GLU A 493 2.39 3.26 -11.76
C GLU A 493 2.14 1.81 -12.14
N CYS A 494 3.12 1.18 -12.79
CA CYS A 494 3.13 -0.26 -12.97
C CYS A 494 3.55 -0.94 -11.65
N ARG A 495 2.64 -1.75 -11.10
CA ARG A 495 2.84 -2.47 -9.83
C ARG A 495 3.31 -3.92 -10.00
N TRP A 496 3.78 -4.29 -11.19
CA TRP A 496 4.26 -5.65 -11.44
C TRP A 496 5.53 -5.95 -10.65
N GLU A 497 5.52 -7.04 -9.87
CA GLU A 497 6.60 -7.43 -8.95
C GLU A 497 7.92 -7.79 -9.64
N GLY A 498 7.89 -8.06 -10.95
CA GLY A 498 9.10 -8.37 -11.73
C GLY A 498 10.00 -7.15 -12.01
N HIS A 499 9.54 -5.94 -11.70
CA HIS A 499 10.32 -4.72 -11.86
C HIS A 499 11.35 -4.55 -10.74
N PRO A 500 12.62 -4.19 -11.05
CA PRO A 500 13.59 -3.84 -10.01
C PRO A 500 13.22 -2.48 -9.39
N ASP A 501 12.93 -2.50 -8.09
CA ASP A 501 12.51 -1.31 -7.32
C ASP A 501 13.63 -0.31 -7.05
N TRP A 502 14.88 -0.78 -6.99
CA TRP A 502 16.04 0.02 -6.60
C TRP A 502 17.18 -0.13 -7.61
N VAL A 503 17.99 0.92 -7.74
CA VAL A 503 19.32 0.84 -8.33
C VAL A 503 20.23 0.25 -7.26
N GLU A 504 20.93 -0.84 -7.53
CA GLU A 504 21.95 -1.34 -6.61
C GLU A 504 23.18 -0.40 -6.72
N GLY A 505 23.55 0.25 -5.61
CA GLY A 505 24.80 1.00 -5.51
C GLY A 505 25.98 0.05 -5.73
N LYS A 506 26.92 0.44 -6.59
CA LYS A 506 28.15 -0.32 -6.83
C LYS A 506 29.12 -0.21 -5.66
#